data_AF-I6UZ79-F1
#
_entry.id   AF-I6UZ79-F1
#
_cell.length_a   1.000
_cell.length_b   1.000
_cell.length_c   1.000
_cell.angle_alpha   90.00
_cell.angle_beta   90.00
_cell.angle_gamma   90.00
#
_symmetry.space_group_name_H-M   'P 1'
#
loop_
_entity.id
_entity.type
_entity.pdbx_description
1 polymer ?
#
loop_
_entity_poly.entity_id
_entity_poly.type
_entity_poly.pdbx_seq_one_letter_code
_entity_poly.pdbx_strand_id
1 'polypeptide(L)'
;MTPPSFIQLTRKQNKELLEFVLAEFEIYLPITTVHAYLLAKAFKGKNPKEEVQKLRDIVKIVDLTDELLGEIAEIDASLIKDGYFFTLEDLITAVSAITSKSLLVVNGNAEKYSPLRKYGLDCVNYEKFLEEVEVLAREEAKREKII
;
A
#
# COMPACT_ATOMS: atom_id res chain seq x y z
N MET A 1 -0.36 -0.74 0.07
CA MET A 1 -0.27 0.58 -0.62
C MET A 1 0.89 0.59 -1.60
N THR A 2 0.87 1.42 -2.65
CA THR A 2 2.04 1.60 -3.53
C THR A 2 3.14 2.44 -2.84
N PRO A 3 4.40 2.38 -3.33
CA PRO A 3 5.50 3.11 -2.71
C PRO A 3 5.26 4.62 -2.56
N PRO A 4 4.82 5.36 -3.60
CA PRO A 4 4.59 6.79 -3.47
C PRO A 4 3.41 7.13 -2.54
N SER A 5 2.36 6.29 -2.48
CA SER A 5 1.23 6.48 -1.55
C SER A 5 1.69 6.43 -0.11
N PHE A 6 2.45 5.40 0.27
CA PHE A 6 2.90 5.24 1.65
C PHE A 6 3.92 6.32 2.06
N ILE A 7 4.82 6.71 1.16
CA ILE A 7 5.75 7.82 1.40
C ILE A 7 4.99 9.14 1.60
N GLN A 8 3.92 9.37 0.86
CA GLN A 8 3.10 10.57 1.02
C GLN A 8 2.30 10.55 2.34
N LEU A 9 1.71 9.42 2.70
CA LEU A 9 0.97 9.25 3.96
C LEU A 9 1.88 9.48 5.18
N THR A 10 3.14 9.05 5.12
CA THR A 10 4.11 9.18 6.23
C THR A 10 4.77 10.57 6.35
N ARG A 11 4.31 11.58 5.59
CA ARG A 11 4.79 12.96 5.74
C ARG A 11 4.26 13.59 7.04
N LYS A 12 5.06 14.48 7.65
CA LYS A 12 4.72 15.15 8.91
C LYS A 12 3.35 15.86 8.89
N GLN A 13 3.00 16.45 7.75
CA GLN A 13 1.72 17.15 7.57
C GLN A 13 0.49 16.23 7.69
N ASN A 14 0.68 14.91 7.50
CA ASN A 14 -0.38 13.90 7.54
C ASN A 14 -0.35 13.11 8.85
N LYS A 15 0.27 13.65 9.91
CA LYS A 15 0.48 12.91 11.17
C LYS A 15 -0.84 12.39 11.77
N GLU A 16 -1.81 13.27 11.97
CA GLU A 16 -3.12 12.92 12.55
C GLU A 16 -3.86 11.90 11.67
N LEU A 17 -3.78 12.08 10.36
CA LEU A 17 -4.38 11.16 9.39
C LEU A 17 -3.72 9.78 9.42
N LEU A 18 -2.39 9.73 9.51
CA LEU A 18 -1.65 8.48 9.63
C LEU A 18 -1.99 7.77 10.95
N GLU A 19 -2.10 8.50 12.07
CA GLU A 19 -2.50 7.94 13.36
C GLU A 19 -3.90 7.32 13.28
N PHE A 20 -4.85 8.02 12.67
CA PHE A 20 -6.19 7.49 12.42
C PHE A 20 -6.16 6.23 11.54
N VAL A 21 -5.44 6.27 10.41
CA VAL A 21 -5.36 5.12 9.50
C VAL A 21 -4.75 3.90 10.18
N LEU A 22 -3.71 4.09 11.01
CA LEU A 22 -3.07 3.00 11.75
C LEU A 22 -3.95 2.44 12.87
N ALA A 23 -4.86 3.25 13.42
CA ALA A 23 -5.82 2.81 14.43
C ALA A 23 -6.97 1.98 13.81
N GLU A 24 -7.50 2.45 12.68
CA GLU A 24 -8.70 1.87 12.06
C GLU A 24 -8.42 0.75 11.04
N PHE A 25 -7.22 0.71 10.45
CA PHE A 25 -6.92 -0.22 9.36
C PHE A 25 -5.64 -1.02 9.59
N GLU A 26 -5.71 -2.30 9.23
CA GLU A 26 -4.51 -3.11 9.06
C GLU A 26 -3.80 -2.72 7.76
N ILE A 27 -2.57 -2.19 7.87
CA ILE A 27 -1.79 -1.80 6.70
C ILE A 27 -0.86 -2.94 6.27
N TYR A 28 -1.06 -3.43 5.04
CA TYR A 28 -0.16 -4.37 4.37
C TYR A 28 0.75 -3.62 3.39
N LEU A 29 2.08 -3.77 3.57
CA LEU A 29 3.09 -3.17 2.72
C LEU A 29 3.91 -4.24 2.00
N PRO A 30 3.90 -4.29 0.65
CA PRO A 30 4.80 -5.15 -0.09
C PRO A 30 6.25 -4.71 0.09
N ILE A 31 7.18 -5.65 -0.03
CA ILE A 31 8.63 -5.39 0.14
C ILE A 31 9.15 -4.24 -0.74
N THR A 32 8.57 -4.02 -1.92
CA THR A 32 8.88 -2.89 -2.81
C THR A 32 8.58 -1.53 -2.15
N THR A 33 7.44 -1.43 -1.47
CA THR A 33 7.03 -0.22 -0.75
C THR A 33 7.88 0.00 0.50
N VAL A 34 8.19 -1.09 1.22
CA VAL A 34 9.13 -1.05 2.35
C VAL A 34 10.50 -0.56 1.90
N HIS A 35 11.05 -1.12 0.82
CA HIS A 35 12.34 -0.72 0.26
C HIS A 35 12.37 0.78 -0.08
N ALA A 36 11.35 1.29 -0.79
CA ALA A 36 11.27 2.71 -1.15
C ALA A 36 11.17 3.63 0.09
N TYR A 37 10.39 3.24 1.10
CA TYR A 37 10.32 3.95 2.36
C TYR A 37 11.68 4.00 3.06
N LEU A 38 12.37 2.87 3.17
CA LEU A 38 13.69 2.77 3.79
C LEU A 38 14.75 3.56 3.01
N LEU A 39 14.69 3.57 1.68
CA LEU A 39 15.53 4.40 0.83
C LEU A 39 15.31 5.89 1.13
N ALA A 40 14.06 6.33 1.22
CA ALA A 40 13.73 7.71 1.58
C ALA A 40 14.23 8.10 2.99
N LYS A 41 14.33 7.14 3.91
CA LYS A 41 14.92 7.32 5.24
C LYS A 41 16.44 7.37 5.20
N ALA A 42 17.07 6.46 4.46
CA ALA A 42 18.52 6.41 4.25
C ALA A 42 19.01 7.73 3.66
N PHE A 43 18.30 8.25 2.65
CA PHE A 43 18.60 9.53 2.01
C PHE A 43 18.56 10.71 2.98
N LYS A 44 17.78 10.61 4.06
CA LYS A 44 17.69 11.60 5.14
C LYS A 44 18.67 11.33 6.30
N GLY A 45 19.64 10.45 6.11
CA GLY A 45 20.66 10.09 7.11
C GLY A 45 20.14 9.21 8.26
N LYS A 46 19.00 8.53 8.09
CA LYS A 46 18.49 7.56 9.08
C LYS A 46 19.01 6.16 8.78
N ASN A 47 19.16 5.33 9.82
CA ASN A 47 19.60 3.94 9.67
C ASN A 47 18.44 3.06 9.18
N PRO A 48 18.51 2.47 7.95
CA PRO A 48 17.44 1.65 7.41
C PRO A 48 17.15 0.40 8.25
N LYS A 49 18.18 -0.17 8.90
CA LYS A 49 18.02 -1.37 9.75
C LYS A 49 17.21 -1.08 11.01
N GLU A 50 17.33 0.13 11.56
CA GLU A 50 16.49 0.55 12.70
C GLU A 50 15.08 0.94 12.24
N GLU A 51 14.98 1.66 11.12
CA GLU A 51 13.67 2.10 10.61
C GLU A 51 12.78 0.94 10.18
N VAL A 52 13.34 -0.16 9.65
CA VAL A 52 12.53 -1.35 9.30
C VAL A 52 11.97 -2.05 10.54
N GLN A 53 12.69 -2.06 11.66
CA GLN A 53 12.17 -2.63 12.91
C GLN A 53 10.97 -1.83 13.41
N LYS A 54 11.11 -0.50 13.48
CA LYS A 54 9.99 0.39 13.85
C LYS A 54 8.79 0.24 12.91
N LEU A 55 9.04 0.03 11.63
CA LEU A 55 7.97 -0.16 10.64
C LEU A 55 7.23 -1.48 10.89
N ARG A 56 7.94 -2.58 11.18
CA ARG A 56 7.34 -3.88 11.49
C ARG A 56 6.42 -3.86 12.71
N ASP A 57 6.63 -2.93 13.64
CA ASP A 57 5.77 -2.78 14.82
C ASP A 57 4.38 -2.19 14.49
N ILE A 58 4.22 -1.54 13.33
CA ILE A 58 3.00 -0.78 12.97
C ILE A 58 2.34 -1.22 11.67
N VAL A 59 3.00 -2.02 10.83
CA VAL A 59 2.44 -2.54 9.59
C VAL A 59 2.80 -4.01 9.38
N LYS A 60 1.97 -4.71 8.60
CA LYS A 60 2.26 -6.07 8.14
C LYS A 60 3.06 -5.99 6.84
N ILE A 61 4.30 -6.46 6.86
CA ILE A 61 5.14 -6.52 5.66
C ILE A 61 4.81 -7.81 4.89
N VAL A 62 4.45 -7.66 3.62
CA VAL A 62 4.28 -8.79 2.69
C VAL A 62 5.64 -9.07 2.05
N ASP A 63 6.29 -10.12 2.54
CA ASP A 63 7.58 -10.59 2.04
C ASP A 63 7.42 -11.33 0.71
N LEU A 64 8.49 -11.36 -0.09
CA LEU A 64 8.53 -12.09 -1.35
C LEU A 64 8.84 -13.57 -1.08
N THR A 65 7.79 -14.38 -0.93
CA THR A 65 7.88 -15.83 -0.72
C THR A 65 7.86 -16.58 -2.06
N ASP A 66 8.23 -17.86 -2.05
CA ASP A 66 8.12 -18.73 -3.23
C ASP A 66 6.67 -18.85 -3.73
N GLU A 67 5.70 -18.86 -2.81
CA GLU A 67 4.27 -18.85 -3.12
C GLU A 67 3.87 -17.58 -3.87
N LEU A 68 4.24 -16.40 -3.33
CA LEU A 68 3.95 -15.13 -3.98
C LEU A 68 4.65 -14.99 -5.34
N LEU A 69 5.88 -15.50 -5.46
CA LEU A 69 6.62 -15.54 -6.73
C LEU A 69 5.90 -16.41 -7.78
N GLY A 70 5.38 -17.57 -7.35
CA GLY A 70 4.56 -18.43 -8.20
C GLY A 70 3.32 -17.72 -8.71
N GLU A 71 2.57 -17.08 -7.81
CA GLU A 71 1.37 -16.34 -8.18
C GLU A 71 1.66 -15.15 -9.11
N ILE A 72 2.75 -14.41 -8.88
CA ILE A 72 3.20 -13.32 -9.76
C ILE A 72 3.45 -13.87 -11.17
N ALA A 73 4.18 -14.97 -11.29
CA ALA A 73 4.52 -15.54 -12.59
C ALA A 73 3.28 -16.04 -13.35
N GLU A 74 2.33 -16.67 -12.66
CA GLU A 74 1.08 -17.15 -13.27
C GLU A 74 0.21 -15.99 -13.78
N ILE A 75 0.03 -14.95 -12.94
CA ILE A 75 -0.75 -13.76 -13.30
C ILE A 75 -0.08 -13.00 -14.45
N ASP A 76 1.24 -12.77 -14.38
CA ASP A 76 1.99 -12.04 -15.40
C ASP A 76 1.97 -12.77 -16.75
N ALA A 77 2.17 -14.09 -16.76
CA ALA A 77 2.07 -14.89 -17.97
C ALA A 77 0.68 -14.80 -18.61
N SER A 78 -0.39 -14.73 -17.82
CA SER A 78 -1.74 -14.52 -18.34
C SER A 78 -1.96 -13.09 -18.82
N LEU A 79 -1.43 -12.08 -18.15
CA LEU A 79 -1.52 -10.67 -18.58
C LEU A 79 -0.79 -10.42 -19.90
N ILE A 80 0.41 -11.00 -20.06
CA ILE A 80 1.21 -10.93 -21.28
C ILE A 80 0.44 -11.52 -22.47
N LYS A 81 -0.26 -12.64 -22.28
CA LYS A 81 -1.12 -13.24 -23.32
C LYS A 81 -2.25 -12.30 -23.77
N ASP A 82 -2.75 -11.48 -22.84
CA ASP A 82 -3.79 -10.49 -23.09
C ASP A 82 -3.23 -9.14 -23.59
N GLY A 83 -1.91 -9.03 -23.79
CA GLY A 83 -1.24 -7.82 -24.29
C GLY A 83 -0.95 -6.76 -23.22
N TYR A 84 -1.07 -7.09 -21.93
CA TYR A 84 -0.73 -6.21 -20.83
C TYR A 84 0.68 -6.52 -20.32
N PHE A 85 1.50 -5.47 -20.18
CA PHE A 85 2.88 -5.59 -19.71
C PHE A 85 3.06 -4.72 -18.47
N PHE A 86 3.26 -5.36 -17.32
CA PHE A 86 3.53 -4.67 -16.07
C PHE A 86 5.01 -4.77 -15.71
N THR A 87 5.48 -3.81 -14.92
CA THR A 87 6.80 -3.94 -14.29
C THR A 87 6.73 -4.97 -13.16
N LEU A 88 7.85 -5.61 -12.84
CA LEU A 88 7.93 -6.52 -11.69
C LEU A 88 7.53 -5.81 -10.38
N GLU A 89 7.89 -4.54 -10.22
CA GLU A 89 7.51 -3.75 -9.05
C GLU A 89 5.98 -3.58 -8.95
N ASP A 90 5.31 -3.28 -10.06
CA ASP A 90 3.86 -3.16 -10.11
C ASP A 90 3.18 -4.51 -9.83
N LEU A 91 3.72 -5.61 -10.37
CA LEU A 91 3.21 -6.97 -10.15
C LEU A 91 3.36 -7.38 -8.68
N ILE A 92 4.55 -7.23 -8.09
CA ILE A 92 4.76 -7.54 -6.66
C ILE A 92 3.76 -6.75 -5.82
N THR A 93 3.58 -5.47 -6.12
CA THR A 93 2.68 -4.59 -5.36
C THR A 93 1.22 -5.00 -5.48
N ALA A 94 0.75 -5.28 -6.70
CA ALA A 94 -0.64 -5.65 -6.96
C ALA A 94 -0.98 -7.06 -6.49
N VAL A 95 -0.12 -8.04 -6.77
CA VAL A 95 -0.33 -9.43 -6.35
C VAL A 95 -0.22 -9.58 -4.83
N SER A 96 0.64 -8.79 -4.16
CA SER A 96 0.62 -8.69 -2.69
C SER A 96 -0.72 -8.18 -2.15
N ALA A 97 -1.37 -7.25 -2.84
CA ALA A 97 -2.69 -6.74 -2.44
C ALA A 97 -3.80 -7.78 -2.68
N ILE A 98 -3.75 -8.52 -3.79
CA ILE A 98 -4.65 -9.63 -4.08
C ILE A 98 -4.56 -10.71 -3.00
N THR A 99 -3.36 -11.21 -2.73
CA THR A 99 -3.11 -12.29 -1.74
C THR A 99 -3.52 -11.90 -0.33
N SER A 100 -3.21 -10.66 0.07
CA SER A 100 -3.60 -10.13 1.38
C SER A 100 -5.05 -9.63 1.43
N LYS A 101 -5.83 -9.76 0.35
CA LYS A 101 -7.21 -9.27 0.22
C LYS A 101 -7.36 -7.81 0.65
N SER A 102 -6.37 -7.00 0.31
CA SER A 102 -6.25 -5.62 0.74
C SER A 102 -6.60 -4.65 -0.40
N LEU A 103 -7.21 -3.52 -0.04
CA LEU A 103 -7.41 -2.42 -0.97
C LEU A 103 -6.06 -1.80 -1.35
N LEU A 104 -5.71 -1.80 -2.64
CA LEU A 104 -4.51 -1.15 -3.13
C LEU A 104 -4.73 0.36 -3.28
N VAL A 105 -4.18 1.14 -2.35
CA VAL A 105 -4.11 2.60 -2.48
C VAL A 105 -2.95 2.98 -3.42
N VAL A 106 -3.28 3.69 -4.50
CA VAL A 106 -2.36 4.06 -5.59
C VAL A 106 -2.27 5.58 -5.72
N ASN A 107 -1.06 6.12 -5.65
CA ASN A 107 -0.79 7.51 -5.98
C ASN A 107 -0.69 7.67 -7.50
N GLY A 108 -1.50 8.56 -8.07
CA GLY A 108 -1.59 8.76 -9.52
C GLY A 108 -2.73 7.94 -10.14
N ASN A 109 -2.42 7.11 -11.13
CA ASN A 109 -3.43 6.43 -11.94
C ASN A 109 -3.69 4.99 -11.47
N ALA A 110 -4.72 4.76 -10.65
CA ALA A 110 -5.15 3.42 -10.25
C ALA A 110 -5.70 2.58 -11.43
N GLU A 111 -6.26 3.20 -12.47
CA GLU A 111 -6.81 2.48 -13.64
C GLU A 111 -5.75 1.71 -14.43
N LYS A 112 -4.45 2.02 -14.24
CA LYS A 112 -3.36 1.22 -14.79
C LYS A 112 -3.42 -0.24 -14.32
N TYR A 113 -3.99 -0.51 -13.15
CA TYR A 113 -4.17 -1.85 -12.60
C TYR A 113 -5.53 -2.48 -12.94
N SER A 114 -6.38 -1.84 -13.75
CA SER A 114 -7.68 -2.40 -14.13
C SER A 114 -7.64 -3.82 -14.71
N PRO A 115 -6.61 -4.24 -15.50
CA PRO A 115 -6.52 -5.63 -15.98
C PRO A 115 -6.40 -6.66 -14.86
N LEU A 116 -5.95 -6.26 -13.67
CA LEU A 116 -5.78 -7.16 -12.52
C LEU A 116 -7.05 -7.35 -11.69
N ARG A 117 -8.13 -6.58 -11.94
CA ARG A 117 -9.41 -6.73 -11.22
C ARG A 117 -10.01 -8.13 -11.37
N LYS A 118 -9.79 -8.79 -12.51
CA LYS A 118 -10.26 -10.18 -12.74
C LYS A 118 -9.60 -11.22 -11.82
N TYR A 119 -8.49 -10.87 -11.19
CA TYR A 119 -7.81 -11.70 -10.18
C TYR A 119 -8.15 -11.28 -8.74
N GLY A 120 -9.11 -10.36 -8.55
CA GLY A 120 -9.55 -9.92 -7.22
C GLY A 120 -8.82 -8.68 -6.68
N LEU A 121 -8.13 -7.91 -7.54
CA LEU A 121 -7.55 -6.64 -7.12
C LEU A 121 -8.62 -5.54 -7.02
N ASP A 122 -8.79 -5.00 -5.82
CA ASP A 122 -9.45 -3.72 -5.61
C ASP A 122 -8.39 -2.61 -5.44
N CYS A 123 -8.59 -1.48 -6.12
CA CYS A 123 -7.68 -0.36 -6.04
C CYS A 123 -8.40 0.99 -6.03
N VAL A 124 -7.79 1.97 -5.38
CA VAL A 124 -8.31 3.33 -5.27
C VAL A 124 -7.18 4.35 -5.44
N ASN A 125 -7.50 5.51 -6.02
CA ASN A 125 -6.56 6.62 -6.04
C ASN A 125 -6.33 7.15 -4.63
N TYR A 126 -5.10 7.59 -4.35
CA TYR A 126 -4.67 8.07 -3.04
C TYR A 126 -5.51 9.26 -2.57
N GLU A 127 -5.83 10.20 -3.45
CA GLU A 127 -6.63 11.38 -3.13
C GLU A 127 -8.03 10.99 -2.63
N LYS A 128 -8.70 10.09 -3.36
CA LYS A 128 -10.01 9.58 -2.96
C LYS A 128 -9.92 8.81 -1.64
N PHE A 129 -8.87 8.02 -1.44
CA PHE A 129 -8.66 7.34 -0.16
C PHE A 129 -8.57 8.35 1.00
N LEU A 130 -7.81 9.44 0.85
CA LEU A 130 -7.73 10.46 1.91
C LEU A 130 -9.06 11.14 2.16
N GLU A 131 -9.81 11.48 1.12
CA GLU A 131 -11.14 12.11 1.28
C GLU A 131 -12.07 11.24 2.12
N GLU A 132 -12.14 9.94 1.83
CA GLU A 132 -12.97 8.99 2.59
C GLU A 132 -12.48 8.85 4.03
N VAL A 133 -11.16 8.73 4.25
CA VAL A 133 -10.60 8.65 5.61
C VAL A 133 -10.87 9.92 6.41
N GLU A 134 -10.79 11.11 5.79
CA GLU A 134 -11.13 12.37 6.46
C GLU A 134 -12.61 12.47 6.82
N VAL A 135 -13.51 11.89 6.00
CA VAL A 135 -14.93 11.77 6.35
C VAL A 135 -15.09 10.86 7.57
N LEU A 136 -14.49 9.68 7.56
CA LEU A 136 -14.55 8.73 8.68
C LEU A 136 -14.01 9.35 9.97
N ALA A 137 -12.85 9.99 9.93
CA ALA A 137 -12.25 10.65 11.09
C ALA A 137 -13.15 11.75 11.68
N ARG A 138 -13.85 12.50 10.82
CA ARG A 138 -14.81 13.53 11.28
C ARG A 138 -16.08 12.93 11.88
N GLU A 139 -16.55 11.80 11.37
CA GLU A 139 -17.72 11.10 11.91
C GLU A 139 -17.42 10.49 13.28
N GLU A 140 -16.23 9.90 13.43
CA GLU A 140 -15.75 9.32 14.68
C GLU A 140 -15.57 10.38 15.77
N ALA A 141 -14.90 11.49 15.46
CA ALA A 141 -14.73 12.61 16.38
C ALA A 141 -16.07 13.25 16.80
N LYS A 142 -17.13 13.14 15.99
CA LYS A 142 -18.49 13.57 16.40
C LYS A 142 -19.12 12.58 17.36
N ARG A 143 -18.93 11.27 17.18
CA ARG A 143 -19.46 10.23 18.08
C ARG A 143 -18.86 10.32 19.47
N GLU A 144 -17.54 10.51 19.56
CA GLU A 144 -16.84 10.62 20.85
C GLU A 144 -17.24 11.87 21.67
N LYS A 145 -17.71 12.95 21.02
CA LYS A 145 -18.18 14.17 21.69
C LYS A 145 -19.61 14.09 22.23
N ILE A 146 -20.36 13.04 21.88
CA ILE A 146 -21.76 12.83 22.29
C ILE A 146 -21.84 11.91 23.52
N ILE A 147 -20.75 11.23 23.87
CA ILE A 147 -20.60 10.37 25.07
C ILE A 147 -19.95 11.18 26.18
#